data_AF-A0A915EUK5-F1
#
_entry.id   AF-A0A915EUK5-F1
#
_cell.length_a   1.000
_cell.length_b   1.000
_cell.length_c   1.000
_cell.angle_alpha   90.00
_cell.angle_beta   90.00
_cell.angle_gamma   90.00
#
_symmetry.space_group_name_H-M   'P 1'
#
loop_
_entity.id
_entity.type
_entity.pdbx_description
1 polymer ?
#
loop_
_entity_poly.entity_id
_entity_poly.type
_entity_poly.pdbx_seq_one_letter_code
_entity_poly.pdbx_strand_id
1 'polypeptide(L)'
;MVGDKSVDFIQFVAEREVLRNSVLPELQQYCSDRDVDLECCTFFETGDLVENVEQFSLLSLLLSSAKKHTTTVLCFVGDKYGRAMLPMELRPDEYNGIQSAALEISNDVKLLEQYYVLDKTHEGQTDTYKLRPITSRDPNEAKRLCETLQKSVKRAYEDGVIHQINEQRQEQFFKSFIELTVDEMLSDATKHLFVSRRFQDYQAQGTSDRWMDSSTAIGVHQPLAVHLQPAKLQPIHWAKSKEALAYERQLTLNLSERLKNLLGIQSIPSPAHPIAPILSEEVVDKEHAVHQKFLDSVCPKLYVPRSQIDPKLADIVEKGLTAVLCRLHQLLLQKECFVVARFAGLPDSSMFANEIFRNIFLKVYTLIKEDPKEMIACFHLSNILSQAKVMAAKLTRPLFILIDDIHLLKFGRVLSRMDKPINELLPKVTFVFFSNSPNLLTGFPKAELVELGLPTSEQMLEIVKAQCQQKNRKLGSDQLGILRQQLKLSNGTLILAEIELEELLSGQTGVSASVDARLALIELRCGVENVRTLCQLMCCAPFGISALELMDGFRLRKRQAGMAFEQEDVLSTAPLIVLKHLGRLLLNIVVDGRRLWMFRHSVVGQAVRQRYFQSAGEIKLMNEV
;
A
#
# COMPACT_ATOMS: atom_id res chain seq x y z
N MET A 1 -49.72 19.30 18.85
CA MET A 1 -48.77 19.26 17.72
C MET A 1 -47.48 18.67 18.24
N VAL A 2 -47.19 17.41 17.90
CA VAL A 2 -45.88 16.81 18.16
C VAL A 2 -45.01 17.14 16.95
N GLY A 3 -43.85 17.76 17.18
CA GLY A 3 -42.91 18.06 16.11
C GLY A 3 -42.35 16.76 15.56
N ASP A 4 -42.65 16.48 14.30
CA ASP A 4 -42.13 15.31 13.59
C ASP A 4 -40.61 15.52 13.40
N LYS A 5 -39.80 14.81 14.20
CA LYS A 5 -38.35 14.81 14.02
C LYS A 5 -38.10 14.01 12.76
N SER A 6 -37.68 14.69 11.70
CA SER A 6 -37.21 14.04 10.47
C SER A 6 -36.14 13.02 10.82
N VAL A 7 -36.50 11.74 10.76
CA VAL A 7 -35.54 10.66 10.82
C VAL A 7 -34.75 10.73 9.53
N ASP A 8 -33.51 11.20 9.61
CA ASP A 8 -32.62 11.28 8.45
C ASP A 8 -32.45 9.88 7.85
N PHE A 9 -33.12 9.67 6.72
CA PHE A 9 -33.14 8.39 6.03
C PHE A 9 -31.79 8.17 5.36
N ILE A 10 -30.91 7.41 6.04
CA ILE A 10 -29.62 6.99 5.49
C ILE A 10 -29.89 6.25 4.17
N GLN A 11 -29.43 6.82 3.06
CA GLN A 11 -29.67 6.25 1.74
C GLN A 11 -28.89 4.94 1.55
N PHE A 12 -29.40 4.06 0.69
CA PHE A 12 -28.77 2.81 0.26
C PHE A 12 -28.41 1.75 1.35
N VAL A 13 -28.99 1.81 2.55
CA VAL A 13 -28.71 0.81 3.61
C VAL A 13 -29.05 -0.63 3.18
N ALA A 14 -30.24 -0.88 2.63
CA ALA A 14 -30.65 -2.22 2.20
C ALA A 14 -29.76 -2.76 1.07
N GLU A 15 -29.38 -1.88 0.13
CA GLU A 15 -28.49 -2.18 -0.99
C GLU A 15 -27.08 -2.55 -0.53
N ARG A 16 -26.57 -1.89 0.51
CA ARG A 16 -25.29 -2.23 1.14
C ARG A 16 -25.34 -3.56 1.89
N GLU A 17 -26.47 -3.87 2.52
CA GLU A 17 -26.66 -5.19 3.15
C GLU A 17 -26.82 -6.32 2.13
N VAL A 18 -27.46 -6.08 0.98
CA VAL A 18 -27.43 -7.01 -0.16
C VAL A 18 -25.99 -7.23 -0.67
N LEU A 19 -25.23 -6.15 -0.83
CA LEU A 19 -23.84 -6.21 -1.27
C LEU A 19 -22.98 -7.03 -0.29
N ARG A 20 -23.06 -6.73 1.01
CA ARG A 20 -22.27 -7.37 2.07
C ARG A 20 -22.64 -8.84 2.27
N ASN A 21 -23.92 -9.16 2.39
CA ASN A 21 -24.37 -10.48 2.87
C ASN A 21 -24.61 -11.50 1.74
N SER A 22 -24.81 -11.05 0.49
CA SER A 22 -25.14 -11.94 -0.64
C SER A 22 -24.15 -11.82 -1.80
N VAL A 23 -23.94 -10.61 -2.33
CA VAL A 23 -23.14 -10.40 -3.56
C VAL A 23 -21.65 -10.62 -3.31
N LEU A 24 -21.09 -10.05 -2.22
CA LEU A 24 -19.65 -10.14 -1.95
C LEU A 24 -19.18 -11.60 -1.72
N PRO A 25 -19.84 -12.44 -0.89
CA PRO A 25 -19.46 -13.85 -0.77
C PRO A 25 -19.52 -14.61 -2.09
N GLU A 26 -20.53 -14.34 -2.93
CA GLU A 26 -20.68 -14.96 -4.25
C GLU A 26 -19.56 -14.55 -5.22
N LEU A 27 -19.14 -13.28 -5.18
CA LEU A 27 -18.01 -12.78 -5.96
C LEU A 27 -16.67 -13.31 -5.45
N GLN A 28 -16.46 -13.37 -4.13
CA GLN A 28 -15.26 -13.93 -3.53
C GLN A 28 -15.08 -15.41 -3.91
N GLN A 29 -16.14 -16.21 -3.85
CA GLN A 29 -16.11 -17.59 -4.33
C GLN A 29 -15.78 -17.65 -5.83
N TYR A 30 -16.47 -16.86 -6.66
CA TYR A 30 -16.25 -16.83 -8.12
C TYR A 30 -14.82 -16.46 -8.53
N CYS A 31 -14.19 -15.54 -7.79
CA CYS A 31 -12.79 -15.16 -8.00
C CYS A 31 -11.82 -16.23 -7.46
N SER A 32 -12.11 -16.82 -6.28
CA SER A 32 -11.31 -17.90 -5.69
C SER A 32 -11.29 -19.16 -6.57
N ASP A 33 -12.41 -19.51 -7.20
CA ASP A 33 -12.53 -20.60 -8.20
C ASP A 33 -11.65 -20.40 -9.46
N ARG A 34 -10.94 -19.25 -9.57
CA ARG A 34 -10.08 -18.82 -10.67
C ARG A 34 -8.70 -18.34 -10.20
N ASP A 35 -8.34 -18.57 -8.93
CA ASP A 35 -7.11 -18.08 -8.30
C ASP A 35 -6.92 -16.55 -8.41
N VAL A 36 -8.02 -15.81 -8.23
CA VAL A 36 -8.03 -14.35 -8.16
C VAL A 36 -8.49 -13.90 -6.78
N ASP A 37 -7.65 -13.09 -6.12
CA ASP A 37 -7.96 -12.47 -4.84
C ASP A 37 -8.84 -11.23 -5.03
N LEU A 38 -10.03 -11.21 -4.43
CA LEU A 38 -10.98 -10.08 -4.52
C LEU A 38 -10.86 -9.16 -3.30
N GLU A 39 -9.99 -8.16 -3.39
CA GLU A 39 -9.91 -7.06 -2.43
C GLU A 39 -11.14 -6.14 -2.58
N CYS A 40 -11.94 -6.00 -1.52
CA CYS A 40 -13.09 -5.09 -1.47
C CYS A 40 -12.98 -4.14 -0.29
N CYS A 41 -13.17 -2.85 -0.56
CA CYS A 41 -13.28 -1.80 0.45
C CYS A 41 -14.39 -0.83 0.06
N THR A 42 -15.05 -0.25 1.06
CA THR A 42 -16.01 0.83 0.86
C THR A 42 -15.44 2.11 1.46
N PHE A 43 -15.58 3.19 0.72
CA PHE A 43 -15.24 4.51 1.21
C PHE A 43 -16.53 5.10 1.82
N PHE A 44 -16.43 5.67 3.02
CA PHE A 44 -17.54 6.28 3.76
C PHE A 44 -18.67 5.31 4.15
N GLU A 45 -18.56 4.67 5.32
CA GLU A 45 -19.60 3.76 5.82
C GLU A 45 -20.77 4.47 6.49
N THR A 46 -20.51 5.56 7.22
CA THR A 46 -21.53 6.38 7.89
C THR A 46 -21.00 7.81 8.05
N GLY A 47 -21.88 8.82 7.95
CA GLY A 47 -21.57 10.22 8.26
C GLY A 47 -21.40 11.18 7.07
N ASP A 48 -21.37 12.47 7.38
CA ASP A 48 -21.12 13.55 6.44
C ASP A 48 -19.62 13.54 6.02
N LEU A 49 -19.35 13.72 4.73
CA LEU A 49 -17.99 13.86 4.18
C LEU A 49 -17.21 14.94 4.94
N VAL A 50 -17.88 16.04 5.30
CA VAL A 50 -17.30 17.19 6.00
C VAL A 50 -16.76 16.83 7.40
N GLU A 51 -17.29 15.80 8.05
CA GLU A 51 -16.86 15.35 9.38
C GLU A 51 -15.63 14.42 9.32
N ASN A 52 -15.28 13.95 8.12
CA ASN A 52 -14.29 12.90 7.88
C ASN A 52 -13.15 13.36 6.97
N VAL A 53 -12.56 14.54 7.22
CA VAL A 53 -11.64 15.17 6.26
C VAL A 53 -10.36 14.37 6.00
N GLU A 54 -9.90 13.53 6.91
CA GLU A 54 -8.77 12.61 6.65
C GLU A 54 -9.05 11.63 5.48
N GLN A 55 -10.33 11.30 5.24
CA GLN A 55 -10.79 10.47 4.13
C GLN A 55 -10.77 11.22 2.78
N PHE A 56 -10.54 12.54 2.73
CA PHE A 56 -10.26 13.24 1.47
C PHE A 56 -8.94 12.77 0.85
N SER A 57 -7.98 12.37 1.69
CA SER A 57 -6.76 11.72 1.21
C SER A 57 -7.05 10.35 0.56
N LEU A 58 -8.23 9.76 0.78
CA LEU A 58 -8.68 8.55 0.11
C LEU A 58 -9.32 8.82 -1.24
N LEU A 59 -9.88 10.01 -1.50
CA LEU A 59 -10.36 10.38 -2.84
C LEU A 59 -9.22 10.30 -3.86
N SER A 60 -8.05 10.88 -3.58
CA SER A 60 -6.91 10.78 -4.51
C SER A 60 -6.39 9.35 -4.68
N LEU A 61 -6.50 8.51 -3.65
CA LEU A 61 -6.18 7.07 -3.73
C LEU A 61 -7.22 6.31 -4.57
N LEU A 62 -8.51 6.63 -4.42
CA LEU A 62 -9.62 6.04 -5.16
C LEU A 62 -9.56 6.45 -6.63
N LEU A 63 -9.45 7.74 -6.96
CA LEU A 63 -9.38 8.23 -8.35
C LEU A 63 -8.13 7.68 -9.07
N SER A 64 -6.97 7.63 -8.39
CA SER A 64 -5.76 7.03 -8.97
C SER A 64 -5.81 5.50 -9.05
N SER A 65 -6.70 4.85 -8.31
CA SER A 65 -6.92 3.39 -8.41
C SER A 65 -7.99 3.03 -9.42
N ALA A 66 -9.06 3.81 -9.55
CA ALA A 66 -10.10 3.64 -10.58
C ALA A 66 -9.52 3.67 -12.01
N LYS A 67 -8.43 4.42 -12.23
CA LYS A 67 -7.67 4.44 -13.50
C LYS A 67 -6.91 3.14 -13.81
N LYS A 68 -6.81 2.19 -12.87
CA LYS A 68 -6.12 0.92 -13.07
C LYS A 68 -7.07 -0.10 -13.69
N HIS A 69 -6.59 -0.85 -14.67
CA HIS A 69 -7.34 -1.95 -15.29
C HIS A 69 -7.77 -3.06 -14.32
N THR A 70 -7.22 -3.10 -13.11
CA THR A 70 -7.50 -4.08 -12.05
C THR A 70 -8.48 -3.56 -11.00
N THR A 71 -9.22 -2.47 -11.26
CA THR A 71 -10.10 -1.83 -10.26
C THR A 71 -11.44 -1.46 -10.87
N THR A 72 -12.46 -2.26 -10.56
CA THR A 72 -13.87 -1.91 -10.76
C THR A 72 -14.34 -1.08 -9.57
N VAL A 73 -15.24 -0.12 -9.81
CA VAL A 73 -15.88 0.64 -8.72
C VAL A 73 -17.39 0.58 -8.86
N LEU A 74 -18.05 0.35 -7.73
CA LEU A 74 -19.50 0.33 -7.57
C LEU A 74 -19.92 1.64 -6.89
N CYS A 75 -20.73 2.44 -7.56
CA CYS A 75 -21.20 3.73 -7.06
C CYS A 75 -22.73 3.71 -6.94
N PHE A 76 -23.23 3.87 -5.71
CA PHE A 76 -24.65 4.09 -5.44
C PHE A 76 -24.97 5.59 -5.58
N VAL A 77 -25.76 5.95 -6.59
CA VAL A 77 -26.08 7.34 -6.93
C VAL A 77 -27.53 7.63 -6.54
N GLY A 78 -27.71 8.49 -5.53
CA GLY A 78 -29.01 9.00 -5.11
C GLY A 78 -29.46 10.23 -5.89
N ASP A 79 -30.60 10.81 -5.50
CA ASP A 79 -31.17 12.01 -6.15
C ASP A 79 -30.35 13.30 -5.90
N LYS A 80 -29.42 13.25 -4.94
CA LYS A 80 -28.49 14.32 -4.55
C LYS A 80 -27.06 13.78 -4.48
N TYR A 81 -26.10 14.57 -4.94
CA TYR A 81 -24.67 14.22 -4.87
C TYR A 81 -24.03 14.51 -3.50
N GLY A 82 -24.67 15.28 -2.62
CA GLY A 82 -24.12 15.73 -1.34
C GLY A 82 -23.37 17.05 -1.44
N ARG A 83 -22.67 17.44 -0.37
CA ARG A 83 -21.94 18.73 -0.29
C ARG A 83 -20.65 18.70 -1.12
N ALA A 84 -20.29 19.88 -1.63
CA ALA A 84 -19.03 20.08 -2.35
C ALA A 84 -17.81 19.92 -1.44
N MET A 85 -16.71 19.42 -1.99
CA MET A 85 -15.49 19.10 -1.24
C MET A 85 -14.53 20.29 -1.12
N LEU A 86 -13.75 20.33 -0.03
CA LEU A 86 -12.46 21.03 0.03
C LEU A 86 -11.53 20.52 -1.11
N PRO A 87 -11.03 21.41 -1.99
CA PRO A 87 -10.03 21.07 -2.98
C PRO A 87 -8.71 20.64 -2.32
N MET A 88 -8.10 19.57 -2.83
CA MET A 88 -6.81 19.09 -2.27
C MET A 88 -5.64 20.02 -2.63
N GLU A 89 -5.71 20.70 -3.77
CA GLU A 89 -4.66 21.57 -4.30
C GLU A 89 -5.26 22.84 -4.94
N LEU A 90 -4.68 23.99 -4.63
CA LEU A 90 -5.04 25.31 -5.18
C LEU A 90 -3.80 25.93 -5.85
N ARG A 91 -4.00 26.62 -6.98
CA ARG A 91 -2.97 27.51 -7.56
C ARG A 91 -2.81 28.76 -6.68
N PRO A 92 -1.73 29.55 -6.84
CA PRO A 92 -1.54 30.76 -6.05
C PRO A 92 -2.66 31.78 -6.34
N ASP A 93 -3.05 31.94 -7.60
CA ASP A 93 -4.13 32.85 -8.02
C ASP A 93 -5.49 32.41 -7.46
N GLU A 94 -5.75 31.10 -7.46
CA GLU A 94 -6.97 30.50 -6.86
C GLU A 94 -7.00 30.74 -5.35
N TYR A 95 -5.90 30.44 -4.65
CA TYR A 95 -5.77 30.66 -3.21
C TYR A 95 -5.92 32.13 -2.83
N ASN A 96 -5.21 33.03 -3.52
CA ASN A 96 -5.23 34.47 -3.24
C ASN A 96 -6.63 35.05 -3.46
N GLY A 97 -7.31 34.69 -4.57
CA GLY A 97 -8.69 35.14 -4.82
C GLY A 97 -9.68 34.67 -3.75
N ILE A 98 -9.54 33.42 -3.29
CA ILE A 98 -10.33 32.85 -2.20
C ILE A 98 -9.99 33.53 -0.86
N GLN A 99 -8.72 33.84 -0.58
CA GLN A 99 -8.28 34.52 0.64
C GLN A 99 -8.81 35.96 0.70
N SER A 100 -8.76 36.71 -0.41
CA SER A 100 -9.37 38.05 -0.51
C SER A 100 -10.87 38.02 -0.28
N ALA A 101 -11.60 37.12 -0.96
CA ALA A 101 -13.04 36.95 -0.73
C ALA A 101 -13.36 36.47 0.71
N ALA A 102 -12.47 35.69 1.32
CA ALA A 102 -12.61 35.30 2.72
C ALA A 102 -12.47 36.49 3.66
N LEU A 103 -11.50 37.41 3.44
CA LEU A 103 -11.34 38.64 4.22
C LEU A 103 -12.56 39.57 4.16
N GLU A 104 -13.29 39.55 3.04
CA GLU A 104 -14.50 40.38 2.85
C GLU A 104 -15.76 39.79 3.52
N ILE A 105 -15.87 38.46 3.62
CA ILE A 105 -17.11 37.78 4.07
C ILE A 105 -16.98 37.15 5.47
N SER A 106 -15.76 36.77 5.88
CA SER A 106 -15.51 35.95 7.06
C SER A 106 -14.37 36.50 7.90
N ASN A 107 -14.59 36.60 9.21
CA ASN A 107 -13.54 37.00 10.16
C ASN A 107 -12.51 35.87 10.44
N ASP A 108 -12.66 34.69 9.82
CA ASP A 108 -11.88 33.49 10.17
C ASP A 108 -10.94 33.00 9.04
N VAL A 109 -10.32 33.94 8.33
CA VAL A 109 -9.32 33.68 7.27
C VAL A 109 -8.11 32.89 7.79
N LYS A 110 -7.85 32.96 9.10
CA LYS A 110 -6.81 32.17 9.77
C LYS A 110 -6.99 30.66 9.59
N LEU A 111 -8.23 30.16 9.48
CA LEU A 111 -8.48 28.76 9.16
C LEU A 111 -7.92 28.39 7.77
N LEU A 112 -8.09 29.26 6.77
CA LEU A 112 -7.57 29.01 5.42
C LEU A 112 -6.03 28.91 5.44
N GLU A 113 -5.36 29.85 6.12
CA GLU A 113 -3.90 29.91 6.27
C GLU A 113 -3.33 28.76 7.11
N GLN A 114 -4.09 28.28 8.10
CA GLN A 114 -3.71 27.13 8.95
C GLN A 114 -3.71 25.81 8.15
N TYR A 115 -4.73 25.63 7.29
CA TYR A 115 -4.99 24.37 6.60
C TYR A 115 -4.42 24.28 5.18
N TYR A 116 -4.22 25.38 4.46
CA TYR A 116 -3.60 25.37 3.12
C TYR A 116 -2.18 25.93 3.15
N VAL A 117 -1.20 25.11 2.76
CA VAL A 117 0.21 25.51 2.78
C VAL A 117 0.87 25.34 1.42
N LEU A 118 1.68 26.34 1.07
CA LEU A 118 2.42 26.43 -0.18
C LEU A 118 3.49 25.33 -0.28
N ASP A 119 3.29 24.38 -1.19
CA ASP A 119 4.23 23.35 -1.58
C ASP A 119 5.16 23.86 -2.70
N LYS A 120 6.47 23.89 -2.40
CA LYS A 120 7.55 24.31 -3.29
C LYS A 120 8.49 23.16 -3.69
N THR A 121 8.07 21.91 -3.51
CA THR A 121 8.97 20.73 -3.60
C THR A 121 9.32 20.27 -5.03
N HIS A 122 8.77 20.92 -6.06
CA HIS A 122 8.91 20.52 -7.46
C HIS A 122 9.44 21.64 -8.34
N GLU A 123 10.64 21.45 -8.90
CA GLU A 123 11.22 22.37 -9.88
C GLU A 123 10.50 22.22 -11.23
N GLY A 124 9.94 23.31 -11.76
CA GLY A 124 9.24 23.32 -13.05
C GLY A 124 7.74 23.00 -13.00
N GLN A 125 7.15 22.81 -11.81
CA GLN A 125 5.70 22.94 -11.62
C GLN A 125 5.38 24.34 -11.06
N THR A 126 4.18 24.84 -11.36
CA THR A 126 3.65 26.03 -10.69
C THR A 126 3.53 25.77 -9.19
N ASP A 127 3.93 26.74 -8.37
CA ASP A 127 3.66 26.75 -6.93
C ASP A 127 2.20 26.35 -6.64
N THR A 128 1.94 25.50 -5.64
CA THR A 128 0.57 25.08 -5.27
C THR A 128 0.36 25.07 -3.77
N TYR A 129 -0.78 25.54 -3.31
CA TYR A 129 -1.23 25.41 -1.93
C TYR A 129 -1.92 24.05 -1.76
N LYS A 130 -1.48 23.25 -0.78
CA LYS A 130 -2.04 21.93 -0.50
C LYS A 130 -2.78 21.91 0.82
N LEU A 131 -3.93 21.24 0.82
CA LEU A 131 -4.72 20.99 2.02
C LEU A 131 -3.93 20.04 2.95
N ARG A 132 -3.62 20.51 4.15
CA ARG A 132 -3.09 19.69 5.24
C ARG A 132 -4.15 18.71 5.75
N PRO A 133 -3.76 17.52 6.21
CA PRO A 133 -4.67 16.64 6.95
C PRO A 133 -5.25 17.38 8.16
N ILE A 134 -6.58 17.44 8.26
CA ILE A 134 -7.26 18.04 9.41
C ILE A 134 -7.21 17.03 10.56
N THR A 135 -6.12 17.05 11.32
CA THR A 135 -5.90 16.16 12.47
C THR A 135 -6.57 16.65 13.76
N SER A 136 -7.33 17.75 13.72
CA SER A 136 -8.09 18.21 14.88
C SER A 136 -9.35 17.36 15.04
N ARG A 137 -9.54 16.81 16.24
CA ARG A 137 -10.75 16.05 16.63
C ARG A 137 -11.95 16.96 16.91
N ASP A 138 -12.03 18.12 16.25
CA ASP A 138 -13.20 19.00 16.31
C ASP A 138 -13.88 19.05 14.93
N PRO A 139 -14.90 18.20 14.69
CA PRO A 139 -15.70 18.24 13.47
C PRO A 139 -16.30 19.63 13.19
N ASN A 140 -16.48 20.47 14.22
CA ASN A 140 -16.98 21.83 14.04
C ASN A 140 -15.95 22.74 13.35
N GLU A 141 -14.65 22.52 13.55
CA GLU A 141 -13.58 23.28 12.89
C GLU A 141 -13.50 22.92 11.39
N ALA A 142 -13.52 21.62 11.07
CA ALA A 142 -13.59 21.12 9.70
C ALA A 142 -14.84 21.65 8.97
N LYS A 143 -15.99 21.65 9.64
CA LYS A 143 -17.25 22.20 9.12
C LYS A 143 -17.18 23.71 8.89
N ARG A 144 -16.61 24.48 9.82
CA ARG A 144 -16.38 25.92 9.64
C ARG A 144 -15.43 26.23 8.50
N LEU A 145 -14.38 25.43 8.29
CA LEU A 145 -13.49 25.56 7.14
C LEU A 145 -14.24 25.31 5.83
N CYS A 146 -15.05 24.25 5.75
CA CYS A 146 -15.87 23.96 4.56
C CYS A 146 -16.87 25.08 4.27
N GLU A 147 -17.61 25.54 5.28
CA GLU A 147 -18.58 26.64 5.13
C GLU A 147 -17.91 27.96 4.74
N THR A 148 -16.73 28.27 5.31
CA THR A 148 -15.94 29.46 4.95
C THR A 148 -15.46 29.37 3.52
N LEU A 149 -14.82 28.26 3.14
CA LEU A 149 -14.30 28.06 1.80
C LEU A 149 -15.42 28.14 0.74
N GLN A 150 -16.55 27.46 0.95
CA GLN A 150 -17.67 27.48 0.01
C GLN A 150 -18.24 28.89 -0.19
N LYS A 151 -18.37 29.70 0.89
CA LYS A 151 -18.79 31.11 0.79
C LYS A 151 -17.77 31.96 0.02
N SER A 152 -16.49 31.84 0.38
CA SER A 152 -15.41 32.62 -0.26
C SER A 152 -15.20 32.26 -1.72
N VAL A 153 -15.24 30.97 -2.07
CA VAL A 153 -15.15 30.52 -3.46
C VAL A 153 -16.34 31.00 -4.27
N LYS A 154 -17.57 30.87 -3.75
CA LYS A 154 -18.77 31.38 -4.43
C LYS A 154 -18.65 32.87 -4.74
N ARG A 155 -18.17 33.68 -3.78
CA ARG A 155 -17.94 35.11 -3.97
C ARG A 155 -16.84 35.41 -4.98
N ALA A 156 -15.67 34.77 -4.84
CA ALA A 156 -14.56 34.94 -5.78
C ALA A 156 -14.92 34.51 -7.21
N TYR A 157 -15.88 33.58 -7.36
CA TYR A 157 -16.47 33.20 -8.65
C TYR A 157 -17.45 34.27 -9.16
N GLU A 158 -18.38 34.76 -8.33
CA GLU A 158 -19.34 35.83 -8.65
C GLU A 158 -18.66 37.16 -9.03
N ASP A 159 -17.57 37.52 -8.33
CA ASP A 159 -16.75 38.71 -8.64
C ASP A 159 -15.77 38.48 -9.81
N GLY A 160 -15.79 37.28 -10.41
CA GLY A 160 -14.99 36.94 -11.58
C GLY A 160 -13.48 36.81 -11.33
N VAL A 161 -13.03 36.77 -10.07
CA VAL A 161 -11.61 36.65 -9.69
C VAL A 161 -11.03 35.30 -10.11
N ILE A 162 -11.80 34.22 -9.98
CA ILE A 162 -11.35 32.85 -10.32
C ILE A 162 -11.93 32.29 -11.63
N HIS A 163 -13.02 32.86 -12.17
CA HIS A 163 -13.71 32.29 -13.35
C HIS A 163 -12.95 32.47 -14.68
N GLN A 164 -12.02 33.42 -14.77
CA GLN A 164 -11.50 33.92 -16.06
C GLN A 164 -10.51 33.00 -16.79
N ILE A 165 -10.00 31.93 -16.15
CA ILE A 165 -8.83 31.19 -16.66
C ILE A 165 -9.16 29.77 -17.16
N ASN A 166 -10.04 29.03 -16.49
CA ASN A 166 -10.43 27.66 -16.90
C ASN A 166 -11.75 27.24 -16.21
N GLU A 167 -12.85 27.27 -16.94
CA GLU A 167 -14.20 27.00 -16.42
C GLU A 167 -14.35 25.58 -15.85
N GLN A 168 -13.89 24.55 -16.58
CA GLN A 168 -13.93 23.15 -16.15
C GLN A 168 -13.20 22.90 -14.82
N ARG A 169 -12.08 23.59 -14.58
CA ARG A 169 -11.37 23.52 -13.31
C ARG A 169 -12.11 24.26 -12.19
N GLN A 170 -12.84 25.34 -12.50
CA GLN A 170 -13.65 26.05 -11.50
C GLN A 170 -14.89 25.28 -11.07
N GLU A 171 -15.43 24.39 -11.92
CA GLU A 171 -16.51 23.49 -11.50
C GLU A 171 -16.11 22.62 -10.30
N GLN A 172 -14.84 22.19 -10.20
CA GLN A 172 -14.35 21.25 -9.17
C GLN A 172 -14.66 21.71 -7.73
N PHE A 173 -14.71 23.02 -7.50
CA PHE A 173 -14.98 23.61 -6.18
C PHE A 173 -16.43 23.43 -5.71
N PHE A 174 -17.33 23.16 -6.65
CA PHE A 174 -18.77 22.98 -6.41
C PHE A 174 -19.21 21.52 -6.57
N LYS A 175 -18.26 20.60 -6.88
CA LYS A 175 -18.53 19.17 -7.04
C LYS A 175 -18.39 18.42 -5.71
N SER A 176 -19.29 17.48 -5.48
CA SER A 176 -19.20 16.57 -4.33
C SER A 176 -18.19 15.43 -4.56
N PHE A 177 -17.94 14.64 -3.51
CA PHE A 177 -17.20 13.37 -3.65
C PHE A 177 -17.80 12.45 -4.70
N ILE A 178 -19.12 12.25 -4.67
CA ILE A 178 -19.82 11.34 -5.57
C ILE A 178 -19.78 11.90 -7.00
N GLU A 179 -19.93 13.22 -7.16
CA GLU A 179 -19.88 13.89 -8.47
C GLU A 179 -18.47 13.77 -9.11
N LEU A 180 -17.40 14.09 -8.38
CA LEU A 180 -16.01 13.90 -8.84
C LEU A 180 -15.70 12.42 -9.16
N THR A 181 -16.23 11.51 -8.35
CA THR A 181 -16.08 10.05 -8.51
C THR A 181 -16.79 9.56 -9.77
N VAL A 182 -18.01 10.04 -10.03
CA VAL A 182 -18.79 9.72 -11.23
C VAL A 182 -18.14 10.29 -12.48
N ASP A 183 -17.74 11.57 -12.47
CA ASP A 183 -17.08 12.22 -13.62
C ASP A 183 -15.83 11.47 -14.07
N GLU A 184 -14.97 11.06 -13.13
CA GLU A 184 -13.76 10.29 -13.44
C GLU A 184 -14.11 8.89 -13.96
N MET A 185 -15.12 8.22 -13.40
CA MET A 185 -15.52 6.87 -13.82
C MET A 185 -16.26 6.85 -15.15
N LEU A 186 -16.95 7.92 -15.53
CA LEU A 186 -17.59 8.04 -16.84
C LEU A 186 -16.55 8.10 -17.98
N SER A 187 -15.29 8.49 -17.69
CA SER A 187 -14.19 8.41 -18.66
C SER A 187 -13.87 6.98 -19.11
N ASP A 188 -14.21 5.96 -18.30
CA ASP A 188 -14.15 4.54 -18.66
C ASP A 188 -15.35 3.77 -18.08
N ALA A 189 -16.55 4.20 -18.47
CA ALA A 189 -17.81 3.63 -17.99
C ALA A 189 -17.95 2.11 -18.24
N THR A 190 -17.07 1.51 -19.05
CA THR A 190 -17.07 0.06 -19.34
C THR A 190 -16.55 -0.81 -18.19
N LYS A 191 -15.88 -0.22 -17.18
CA LYS A 191 -15.27 -0.93 -16.05
C LYS A 191 -15.95 -0.71 -14.70
N HIS A 192 -16.88 0.23 -14.64
CA HIS A 192 -17.51 0.71 -13.40
C HIS A 192 -19.02 0.44 -13.42
N LEU A 193 -19.63 0.32 -12.23
CA LEU A 193 -21.06 0.04 -12.09
C LEU A 193 -21.74 1.15 -11.29
N PHE A 194 -22.67 1.85 -11.95
CA PHE A 194 -23.53 2.84 -11.32
C PHE A 194 -24.89 2.21 -10.99
N VAL A 195 -25.32 2.34 -9.74
CA VAL A 195 -26.62 1.86 -9.25
C VAL A 195 -27.44 3.07 -8.82
N SER A 196 -28.58 3.28 -9.46
CA SER A 196 -29.51 4.36 -9.09
C SER A 196 -30.84 3.78 -8.64
N ARG A 197 -31.29 4.14 -7.44
CA ARG A 197 -32.64 3.84 -6.96
C ARG A 197 -33.55 5.03 -7.25
N ARG A 198 -34.71 4.78 -7.85
CA ARG A 198 -35.78 5.78 -8.00
C ARG A 198 -37.08 5.24 -7.45
N PHE A 199 -37.75 6.04 -6.64
CA PHE A 199 -39.13 5.83 -6.22
C PHE A 199 -40.06 6.53 -7.21
N GLN A 200 -40.95 5.79 -7.89
CA GLN A 200 -41.99 6.42 -8.70
C GLN A 200 -42.89 7.31 -7.82
N ASP A 201 -43.36 8.43 -8.39
CA ASP A 201 -44.25 9.44 -7.79
C ASP A 201 -43.74 10.18 -6.53
N TYR A 202 -42.48 9.99 -6.11
CA TYR A 202 -41.89 10.76 -5.00
C TYR A 202 -41.12 11.99 -5.51
N GLN A 203 -41.73 13.18 -5.39
CA GLN A 203 -40.99 14.45 -5.49
C GLN A 203 -40.39 14.79 -4.12
N ALA A 204 -39.06 14.74 -4.00
CA ALA A 204 -38.40 15.09 -2.74
C ALA A 204 -38.57 16.59 -2.42
N GLN A 205 -38.95 16.92 -1.20
CA GLN A 205 -39.09 18.30 -0.76
C GLN A 205 -37.76 18.77 -0.12
N GLY A 206 -37.11 19.77 -0.70
CA GLY A 206 -35.89 20.36 -0.13
C GLY A 206 -35.20 21.38 -1.05
N THR A 207 -34.74 22.49 -0.48
CA THR A 207 -34.40 23.73 -1.23
C THR A 207 -32.91 24.04 -1.41
N SER A 208 -31.95 23.21 -0.95
CA SER A 208 -30.54 23.64 -0.90
C SER A 208 -29.42 22.59 -1.08
N ASP A 209 -29.60 21.53 -1.88
CA ASP A 209 -28.46 20.76 -2.41
C ASP A 209 -28.67 20.48 -3.90
N ARG A 210 -27.59 20.45 -4.70
CA ARG A 210 -27.66 20.24 -6.15
C ARG A 210 -28.37 18.92 -6.48
N TRP A 211 -29.41 19.05 -7.31
CA TRP A 211 -30.24 17.96 -7.81
C TRP A 211 -29.64 17.34 -9.07
N MET A 212 -29.93 16.06 -9.29
CA MET A 212 -29.73 15.41 -10.60
C MET A 212 -30.84 15.81 -11.60
N ASP A 213 -30.58 16.78 -12.46
CA ASP A 213 -31.25 16.85 -13.76
C ASP A 213 -30.70 15.73 -14.65
N SER A 214 -31.37 14.58 -14.57
CA SER A 214 -30.83 13.29 -15.06
C SER A 214 -30.76 13.12 -16.59
N SER A 215 -30.85 14.20 -17.36
CA SER A 215 -30.93 14.20 -18.82
C SER A 215 -29.58 14.27 -19.53
N THR A 216 -28.49 14.65 -18.87
CA THR A 216 -27.22 15.02 -19.55
C THR A 216 -26.01 14.12 -19.30
N ALA A 217 -25.74 13.67 -18.07
CA ALA A 217 -24.49 12.93 -17.76
C ALA A 217 -24.64 11.40 -17.76
N ILE A 218 -25.45 10.84 -16.86
CA ILE A 218 -25.50 9.38 -16.62
C ILE A 218 -26.35 8.64 -17.69
N GLY A 219 -27.26 9.33 -18.37
CA GLY A 219 -28.18 8.73 -19.34
C GLY A 219 -27.52 8.06 -20.55
N VAL A 220 -26.26 8.40 -20.85
CA VAL A 220 -25.51 7.88 -22.01
C VAL A 220 -24.99 6.45 -21.80
N HIS A 221 -24.82 5.99 -20.55
CA HIS A 221 -24.08 4.77 -20.22
C HIS A 221 -24.87 3.66 -19.51
N GLN A 222 -26.21 3.68 -19.57
CA GLN A 222 -27.10 2.65 -18.99
C GLN A 222 -26.73 2.20 -17.55
N PRO A 223 -26.92 3.07 -16.53
CA PRO A 223 -26.81 2.66 -15.13
C PRO A 223 -27.70 1.45 -14.85
N LEU A 224 -27.37 0.67 -13.82
CA LEU A 224 -28.31 -0.31 -13.26
C LEU A 224 -29.39 0.46 -12.50
N ALA A 225 -30.35 1.00 -13.25
CA ALA A 225 -31.51 1.68 -12.72
C ALA A 225 -32.53 0.65 -12.24
N VAL A 226 -32.59 0.43 -10.92
CA VAL A 226 -33.65 -0.40 -10.34
C VAL A 226 -34.80 0.52 -9.94
N HIS A 227 -35.83 0.52 -10.79
CA HIS A 227 -37.05 1.30 -10.57
C HIS A 227 -37.90 0.63 -9.50
N LEU A 228 -38.13 1.33 -8.39
CA LEU A 228 -39.07 0.93 -7.37
C LEU A 228 -40.41 1.63 -7.58
N GLN A 229 -41.48 0.84 -7.58
CA GLN A 229 -42.84 1.34 -7.37
C GLN A 229 -43.14 1.21 -5.87
N PRO A 230 -42.99 2.28 -5.05
CA PRO A 230 -43.43 2.22 -3.67
C PRO A 230 -44.96 2.15 -3.65
N ALA A 231 -45.52 1.04 -3.16
CA ALA A 231 -46.96 0.88 -3.03
C ALA A 231 -47.56 1.77 -1.92
N LYS A 232 -47.68 3.09 -2.17
CA LYS A 232 -48.28 4.13 -1.30
C LYS A 232 -47.74 4.22 0.15
N LEU A 233 -46.65 3.52 0.46
CA LEU A 233 -46.10 3.37 1.81
C LEU A 233 -44.84 4.22 1.96
N GLN A 234 -44.69 4.88 3.10
CA GLN A 234 -43.46 5.62 3.41
C GLN A 234 -42.24 4.68 3.44
N PRO A 235 -41.02 5.15 3.12
CA PRO A 235 -39.82 4.30 2.98
C PRO A 235 -39.54 3.38 4.17
N ILE A 236 -39.85 3.81 5.39
CA ILE A 236 -39.70 3.05 6.65
C ILE A 236 -40.57 1.78 6.66
N HIS A 237 -41.75 1.81 6.03
CA HIS A 237 -42.64 0.65 5.94
C HIS A 237 -42.32 -0.25 4.75
N TRP A 238 -41.78 0.31 3.65
CA TRP A 238 -41.35 -0.48 2.49
C TRP A 238 -40.28 -1.50 2.86
N ALA A 239 -39.29 -1.12 3.69
CA ALA A 239 -38.17 -1.99 4.11
C ALA A 239 -38.58 -3.27 4.85
N LYS A 240 -39.84 -3.40 5.30
CA LYS A 240 -40.38 -4.61 5.96
C LYS A 240 -41.39 -5.38 5.09
N SER A 241 -41.54 -4.99 3.82
CA SER A 241 -42.52 -5.55 2.89
C SER A 241 -41.98 -6.77 2.12
N LYS A 242 -42.90 -7.54 1.51
CA LYS A 242 -42.54 -8.56 0.53
C LYS A 242 -41.90 -7.96 -0.74
N GLU A 243 -42.20 -6.70 -1.04
CA GLU A 243 -41.65 -5.97 -2.19
C GLU A 243 -40.16 -5.66 -1.98
N ALA A 244 -39.75 -5.29 -0.76
CA ALA A 244 -38.34 -5.13 -0.41
C ALA A 244 -37.56 -6.45 -0.55
N LEU A 245 -38.10 -7.57 -0.05
CA LEU A 245 -37.46 -8.89 -0.22
C LEU A 245 -37.36 -9.33 -1.69
N ALA A 246 -38.33 -8.95 -2.53
CA ALA A 246 -38.27 -9.21 -3.97
C ALA A 246 -37.20 -8.32 -4.65
N TYR A 247 -37.13 -7.04 -4.28
CA TYR A 247 -36.11 -6.09 -4.72
C TYR A 247 -34.70 -6.57 -4.33
N GLU A 248 -34.47 -6.97 -3.08
CA GLU A 248 -33.16 -7.43 -2.60
C GLU A 248 -32.65 -8.64 -3.40
N ARG A 249 -33.54 -9.60 -3.70
CA ARG A 249 -33.22 -10.77 -4.55
C ARG A 249 -32.89 -10.36 -5.97
N GLN A 250 -33.67 -9.46 -6.57
CA GLN A 250 -33.42 -8.97 -7.93
C GLN A 250 -32.11 -8.16 -8.00
N LEU A 251 -31.84 -7.34 -6.98
CA LEU A 251 -30.61 -6.57 -6.85
C LEU A 251 -29.40 -7.50 -6.69
N THR A 252 -29.50 -8.55 -5.87
CA THR A 252 -28.44 -9.57 -5.71
C THR A 252 -28.06 -10.16 -7.06
N LEU A 253 -29.04 -10.71 -7.80
CA LEU A 253 -28.81 -11.32 -9.11
C LEU A 253 -28.18 -10.33 -10.10
N ASN A 254 -28.76 -9.13 -10.22
CA ASN A 254 -28.28 -8.11 -11.15
C ASN A 254 -26.86 -7.61 -10.83
N LEU A 255 -26.53 -7.42 -9.53
CA LEU A 255 -25.21 -6.99 -9.11
C LEU A 255 -24.17 -8.10 -9.30
N SER A 256 -24.46 -9.32 -8.85
CA SER A 256 -23.56 -10.46 -9.00
C SER A 256 -23.25 -10.73 -10.48
N GLU A 257 -24.25 -10.75 -11.37
CA GLU A 257 -24.03 -10.99 -12.79
C GLU A 257 -23.23 -9.85 -13.44
N ARG A 258 -23.62 -8.58 -13.23
CA ARG A 258 -22.88 -7.44 -13.81
C ARG A 258 -21.44 -7.35 -13.30
N LEU A 259 -21.20 -7.56 -12.00
CA LEU A 259 -19.85 -7.51 -11.44
C LEU A 259 -18.99 -8.68 -11.94
N LYS A 260 -19.53 -9.91 -12.05
CA LYS A 260 -18.82 -11.05 -12.68
C LYS A 260 -18.41 -10.78 -14.12
N ASN A 261 -19.28 -10.10 -14.89
CA ASN A 261 -18.99 -9.70 -16.26
C ASN A 261 -17.93 -8.58 -16.33
N LEU A 262 -18.05 -7.54 -15.49
CA LEU A 262 -17.11 -6.40 -15.43
C LEU A 262 -15.69 -6.81 -15.00
N LEU A 263 -15.57 -7.77 -14.07
CA LEU A 263 -14.28 -8.30 -13.62
C LEU A 263 -13.54 -9.08 -14.73
N GLY A 264 -14.20 -9.43 -15.84
CA GLY A 264 -13.56 -10.04 -17.02
C GLY A 264 -12.99 -11.45 -16.84
N ILE A 265 -13.12 -12.04 -15.64
CA ILE A 265 -12.44 -13.29 -15.25
C ILE A 265 -12.97 -14.54 -16.00
N GLN A 266 -13.96 -14.39 -16.90
CA GLN A 266 -14.47 -15.48 -17.73
C GLN A 266 -13.41 -16.08 -18.67
N SER A 267 -12.39 -15.30 -19.05
CA SER A 267 -11.28 -15.78 -19.89
C SER A 267 -10.18 -16.50 -19.11
N ILE A 268 -10.19 -16.48 -17.77
CA ILE A 268 -9.29 -17.30 -16.97
C ILE A 268 -9.91 -18.69 -16.85
N PRO A 269 -9.31 -19.74 -17.42
CA PRO A 269 -9.82 -21.09 -17.24
C PRO A 269 -9.75 -21.44 -15.76
N SER A 270 -10.91 -21.74 -15.16
CA SER A 270 -10.94 -22.36 -13.83
C SER A 270 -10.07 -23.63 -13.87
N PRO A 271 -9.29 -23.94 -12.83
CA PRO A 271 -8.47 -25.15 -12.75
C PRO A 271 -9.35 -26.40 -12.60
N ALA A 272 -10.11 -26.73 -13.65
CA ALA A 272 -11.05 -27.85 -13.73
C ALA A 272 -10.36 -29.23 -13.81
N HIS A 273 -9.03 -29.25 -13.75
CA HIS A 273 -8.19 -30.44 -13.78
C HIS A 273 -7.17 -30.34 -12.64
N PRO A 274 -6.75 -31.48 -12.05
CA PRO A 274 -5.64 -31.49 -11.10
C PRO A 274 -4.45 -30.81 -11.78
N ILE A 275 -3.94 -29.75 -11.14
CA ILE A 275 -2.80 -28.97 -11.62
C ILE A 275 -1.68 -29.97 -11.96
N ALA A 276 -1.30 -30.03 -13.24
CA ALA A 276 -0.22 -30.90 -13.67
C ALA A 276 1.00 -30.59 -12.78
N PRO A 277 1.70 -31.62 -12.25
CA PRO A 277 2.72 -31.41 -11.23
C PRO A 277 3.76 -30.41 -11.74
N ILE A 278 3.78 -29.23 -11.11
CA ILE A 278 4.58 -28.07 -11.54
C ILE A 278 6.03 -28.54 -11.66
N LEU A 279 6.65 -28.30 -12.81
CA LEU A 279 8.00 -28.79 -13.05
C LEU A 279 8.95 -28.11 -12.05
N SER A 280 9.92 -28.86 -11.50
CA SER A 280 10.87 -28.28 -10.53
C SER A 280 11.62 -27.06 -11.09
N GLU A 281 11.79 -26.99 -12.40
CA GLU A 281 12.37 -25.83 -13.10
C GLU A 281 11.45 -24.60 -13.05
N GLU A 282 10.14 -24.76 -13.26
CA GLU A 282 9.15 -23.68 -13.18
C GLU A 282 9.06 -23.10 -11.75
N VAL A 283 9.14 -23.94 -10.72
CA VAL A 283 9.18 -23.50 -9.32
C VAL A 283 10.43 -22.66 -9.05
N VAL A 284 11.60 -23.14 -9.51
CA VAL A 284 12.88 -22.43 -9.33
C VAL A 284 12.90 -21.10 -10.10
N ASP A 285 12.32 -21.04 -11.29
CA ASP A 285 12.26 -19.80 -12.07
C ASP A 285 11.25 -18.79 -11.49
N LYS A 286 10.11 -19.24 -10.95
CA LYS A 286 9.20 -18.39 -10.17
C LYS A 286 9.88 -17.80 -8.94
N GLU A 287 10.52 -18.64 -8.11
CA GLU A 287 11.25 -18.18 -6.92
C GLU A 287 12.40 -17.23 -7.29
N HIS A 288 13.18 -17.58 -8.31
CA HIS A 288 14.26 -16.72 -8.79
C HIS A 288 13.74 -15.36 -9.27
N ALA A 289 12.59 -15.33 -9.97
CA ALA A 289 11.97 -14.09 -10.40
C ALA A 289 11.51 -13.22 -9.21
N VAL A 290 11.08 -13.80 -8.09
CA VAL A 290 10.79 -13.06 -6.84
C VAL A 290 12.07 -12.40 -6.30
N HIS A 291 13.16 -13.17 -6.14
CA HIS A 291 14.43 -12.61 -5.66
C HIS A 291 15.03 -11.57 -6.61
N GLN A 292 14.91 -11.77 -7.93
CA GLN A 292 15.42 -10.83 -8.93
C GLN A 292 14.61 -9.53 -8.92
N LYS A 293 13.27 -9.59 -8.93
CA LYS A 293 12.41 -8.41 -8.78
C LYS A 293 12.70 -7.64 -7.49
N PHE A 294 12.95 -8.36 -6.39
CA PHE A 294 13.31 -7.72 -5.13
C PHE A 294 14.68 -7.01 -5.24
N LEU A 295 15.72 -7.68 -5.75
CA LEU A 295 17.03 -7.11 -6.02
C LEU A 295 16.92 -5.82 -6.87
N ASP A 296 16.19 -5.88 -7.98
CA ASP A 296 15.98 -4.75 -8.88
C ASP A 296 15.22 -3.58 -8.19
N SER A 297 14.31 -3.90 -7.25
CA SER A 297 13.54 -2.90 -6.49
C SER A 297 14.33 -2.18 -5.40
N VAL A 298 15.32 -2.84 -4.79
CA VAL A 298 16.16 -2.27 -3.71
C VAL A 298 17.52 -1.78 -4.20
N CYS A 299 17.89 -2.06 -5.45
CA CYS A 299 19.13 -1.61 -6.05
C CYS A 299 19.18 -0.06 -6.18
N PRO A 300 20.19 0.62 -5.62
CA PRO A 300 20.30 2.08 -5.72
C PRO A 300 20.67 2.52 -7.15
N LYS A 301 19.87 3.41 -7.75
CA LYS A 301 20.11 3.92 -9.12
C LYS A 301 21.31 4.86 -9.21
N LEU A 302 21.59 5.63 -8.16
CA LEU A 302 22.84 6.39 -8.00
C LEU A 302 23.57 5.86 -6.77
N TYR A 303 24.83 5.53 -6.96
CA TYR A 303 25.72 5.07 -5.91
C TYR A 303 26.55 6.25 -5.38
N VAL A 304 26.56 6.47 -4.06
CA VAL A 304 27.35 7.53 -3.41
C VAL A 304 28.70 6.96 -2.94
N PRO A 305 29.84 7.36 -3.54
CA PRO A 305 31.16 6.86 -3.15
C PRO A 305 31.51 7.21 -1.71
N ARG A 306 32.24 6.33 -0.99
CA ARG A 306 32.82 6.63 0.33
C ARG A 306 34.24 6.11 0.48
N SER A 307 35.18 7.04 0.66
CA SER A 307 36.63 6.86 0.59
C SER A 307 37.25 5.77 1.46
N GLN A 308 36.69 5.46 2.64
CA GLN A 308 37.24 4.44 3.55
C GLN A 308 36.94 2.99 3.11
N ILE A 309 35.94 2.81 2.25
CA ILE A 309 35.39 1.50 1.94
C ILE A 309 35.60 1.19 0.47
N ASP A 310 35.38 2.16 -0.43
CA ASP A 310 35.48 2.01 -1.89
C ASP A 310 36.80 1.44 -2.45
N PRO A 311 37.97 1.65 -1.81
CA PRO A 311 39.19 0.94 -2.20
C PRO A 311 39.15 -0.54 -1.80
N LYS A 312 38.76 -0.85 -0.55
CA LYS A 312 38.49 -2.23 -0.05
C LYS A 312 37.31 -2.91 -0.75
N LEU A 313 36.61 -2.16 -1.60
CA LEU A 313 35.46 -2.53 -2.42
C LEU A 313 35.91 -3.00 -3.79
N ALA A 314 36.83 -2.25 -4.41
CA ALA A 314 37.54 -2.70 -5.58
C ALA A 314 38.29 -4.03 -5.31
N ASP A 315 38.74 -4.23 -4.07
CA ASP A 315 39.33 -5.48 -3.59
C ASP A 315 38.30 -6.54 -3.12
N ILE A 316 37.28 -6.22 -2.28
CA ILE A 316 36.38 -7.24 -1.64
C ILE A 316 34.87 -6.87 -1.51
N VAL A 317 34.47 -5.64 -1.09
CA VAL A 317 33.05 -5.13 -0.94
C VAL A 317 32.33 -5.49 0.39
N GLU A 318 31.48 -4.69 1.09
CA GLU A 318 31.19 -3.23 1.29
C GLU A 318 30.12 -3.05 2.43
N LYS A 319 29.86 -1.80 2.88
CA LYS A 319 28.73 -1.16 3.67
C LYS A 319 27.36 -1.90 3.88
N GLY A 320 26.39 -1.18 4.45
CA GLY A 320 24.96 -1.53 4.61
C GLY A 320 24.42 -2.62 3.68
N LEU A 321 24.30 -3.81 4.27
CA LEU A 321 24.25 -5.15 3.68
C LEU A 321 23.52 -5.28 2.33
N THR A 322 22.21 -5.00 2.29
CA THR A 322 21.38 -5.23 1.09
C THR A 322 21.75 -4.35 -0.10
N ALA A 323 21.91 -3.04 0.11
CA ALA A 323 22.24 -2.09 -0.95
C ALA A 323 23.63 -2.36 -1.55
N VAL A 324 24.50 -2.93 -0.72
CA VAL A 324 25.81 -3.42 -1.10
C VAL A 324 25.77 -4.68 -1.91
N LEU A 325 25.01 -5.68 -1.48
CA LEU A 325 24.81 -6.90 -2.24
C LEU A 325 24.36 -6.55 -3.67
N CYS A 326 23.47 -5.57 -3.82
CA CYS A 326 23.06 -5.03 -5.11
C CYS A 326 24.22 -4.41 -5.92
N ARG A 327 25.10 -3.63 -5.26
CA ARG A 327 26.26 -3.01 -5.93
C ARG A 327 27.31 -4.03 -6.33
N LEU A 328 27.62 -4.99 -5.45
CA LEU A 328 28.46 -6.15 -5.71
C LEU A 328 27.96 -6.94 -6.92
N HIS A 329 26.67 -7.24 -6.93
CA HIS A 329 26.00 -7.96 -8.02
C HIS A 329 26.21 -7.26 -9.37
N GLN A 330 25.98 -5.94 -9.45
CA GLN A 330 26.23 -5.15 -10.66
C GLN A 330 27.70 -5.20 -11.10
N LEU A 331 28.65 -5.00 -10.18
CA LEU A 331 30.08 -4.99 -10.48
C LEU A 331 30.59 -6.36 -10.97
N LEU A 332 30.07 -7.45 -10.40
CA LEU A 332 30.41 -8.80 -10.82
C LEU A 332 29.83 -9.17 -12.18
N LEU A 333 28.61 -8.73 -12.49
CA LEU A 333 28.03 -8.88 -13.84
C LEU A 333 28.84 -8.10 -14.89
N GLN A 334 29.34 -6.90 -14.56
CA GLN A 334 30.23 -6.12 -15.42
C GLN A 334 31.60 -6.80 -15.65
N LYS A 335 32.05 -7.64 -14.71
CA LYS A 335 33.25 -8.49 -14.84
C LYS A 335 32.94 -9.86 -15.49
N GLU A 336 31.79 -9.98 -16.15
CA GLU A 336 31.32 -11.19 -16.83
C GLU A 336 31.27 -12.46 -15.95
N CYS A 337 31.11 -12.34 -14.63
CA CYS A 337 30.98 -13.49 -13.73
C CYS A 337 29.59 -14.17 -13.84
N PHE A 338 29.45 -15.43 -13.40
CA PHE A 338 28.13 -15.92 -12.99
C PHE A 338 27.82 -15.35 -11.61
N VAL A 339 26.62 -14.81 -11.41
CA VAL A 339 26.20 -14.25 -10.13
C VAL A 339 24.77 -14.71 -9.82
N VAL A 340 24.53 -15.18 -8.60
CA VAL A 340 23.19 -15.52 -8.11
C VAL A 340 22.98 -14.89 -6.74
N ALA A 341 22.06 -13.93 -6.68
CA ALA A 341 21.61 -13.31 -5.43
C ALA A 341 20.39 -14.03 -4.84
N ARG A 342 20.35 -14.16 -3.51
CA ARG A 342 19.20 -14.62 -2.73
C ARG A 342 19.10 -13.83 -1.42
N PHE A 343 17.90 -13.83 -0.85
CA PHE A 343 17.56 -13.09 0.37
C PHE A 343 16.85 -14.07 1.32
N ALA A 344 17.38 -14.28 2.52
CA ALA A 344 16.82 -15.26 3.46
C ALA A 344 15.46 -14.80 4.01
N GLY A 345 14.46 -15.67 3.99
CA GLY A 345 13.09 -15.37 4.44
C GLY A 345 12.30 -14.38 3.58
N LEU A 346 12.62 -14.26 2.27
CA LEU A 346 11.86 -13.41 1.35
C LEU A 346 10.57 -14.14 0.90
N PRO A 347 10.66 -15.33 0.25
CA PRO A 347 9.63 -16.36 0.33
C PRO A 347 9.95 -17.39 1.43
N ASP A 348 8.96 -18.17 1.85
CA ASP A 348 9.07 -19.27 2.83
C ASP A 348 10.21 -20.25 2.50
N SER A 349 10.37 -20.61 1.23
CA SER A 349 11.40 -21.55 0.75
C SER A 349 12.83 -21.03 0.95
N SER A 350 13.04 -19.71 1.01
CA SER A 350 14.37 -19.15 1.30
C SER A 350 14.69 -19.10 2.79
N MET A 351 13.83 -19.66 3.67
CA MET A 351 14.18 -19.93 5.06
C MET A 351 15.08 -21.15 5.25
N PHE A 352 15.06 -22.13 4.35
CA PHE A 352 15.72 -23.42 4.58
C PHE A 352 16.99 -23.56 3.73
N ALA A 353 18.11 -23.89 4.38
CA ALA A 353 19.41 -23.96 3.72
C ALA A 353 19.45 -24.98 2.57
N ASN A 354 18.79 -26.13 2.71
CA ASN A 354 18.68 -27.11 1.62
C ASN A 354 17.90 -26.57 0.42
N GLU A 355 16.81 -25.83 0.63
CA GLU A 355 15.99 -25.30 -0.45
C GLU A 355 16.71 -24.15 -1.17
N ILE A 356 17.23 -23.17 -0.43
CA ILE A 356 17.93 -22.03 -1.03
C ILE A 356 19.15 -22.48 -1.86
N PHE A 357 19.97 -23.43 -1.36
CA PHE A 357 21.13 -23.92 -2.10
C PHE A 357 20.71 -24.79 -3.30
N ARG A 358 19.70 -25.64 -3.17
CA ARG A 358 19.14 -26.41 -4.30
C ARG A 358 18.66 -25.47 -5.41
N ASN A 359 17.92 -24.43 -5.07
CA ASN A 359 17.32 -23.52 -6.03
C ASN A 359 18.35 -22.56 -6.65
N ILE A 360 19.40 -22.19 -5.90
CA ILE A 360 20.59 -21.53 -6.47
C ILE A 360 21.24 -22.43 -7.52
N PHE A 361 21.59 -23.68 -7.17
CA PHE A 361 22.33 -24.54 -8.09
C PHE A 361 21.49 -25.00 -9.29
N LEU A 362 20.18 -25.27 -9.12
CA LEU A 362 19.26 -25.50 -10.23
C LEU A 362 19.25 -24.32 -11.20
N LYS A 363 19.24 -23.07 -10.70
CA LYS A 363 19.37 -21.90 -11.59
C LYS A 363 20.73 -21.83 -12.28
N VAL A 364 21.81 -22.27 -11.64
CA VAL A 364 23.13 -22.35 -12.28
C VAL A 364 23.15 -23.39 -13.40
N TYR A 365 22.50 -24.54 -13.25
CA TYR A 365 22.31 -25.52 -14.33
C TYR A 365 21.65 -24.87 -15.56
N THR A 366 20.60 -24.06 -15.37
CA THR A 366 19.98 -23.26 -16.44
C THR A 366 20.96 -22.27 -17.08
N LEU A 367 21.79 -21.58 -16.28
CA LEU A 367 22.77 -20.60 -16.75
C LEU A 367 23.93 -21.22 -17.56
N ILE A 368 24.31 -22.48 -17.28
CA ILE A 368 25.34 -23.22 -18.04
C ILE A 368 24.75 -24.11 -19.15
N LYS A 369 23.41 -24.21 -19.26
CA LYS A 369 22.66 -25.04 -20.22
C LYS A 369 22.93 -26.55 -20.09
N GLU A 370 22.96 -27.05 -18.85
CA GLU A 370 23.16 -28.47 -18.52
C GLU A 370 21.88 -29.09 -17.94
N ASP A 371 21.68 -30.40 -18.09
CA ASP A 371 20.51 -31.13 -17.58
C ASP A 371 20.54 -31.19 -16.02
N PRO A 372 19.53 -30.63 -15.32
CA PRO A 372 19.49 -30.60 -13.85
C PRO A 372 18.95 -31.87 -13.18
N LYS A 373 18.60 -32.96 -13.90
CA LYS A 373 17.97 -34.18 -13.36
C LYS A 373 18.52 -34.67 -12.03
N GLU A 374 19.85 -34.78 -11.90
CA GLU A 374 20.49 -35.28 -10.67
C GLU A 374 20.35 -34.30 -9.49
N MET A 375 20.30 -32.99 -9.75
CA MET A 375 20.04 -31.97 -8.74
C MET A 375 18.55 -31.93 -8.36
N ILE A 376 17.64 -32.17 -9.30
CA ILE A 376 16.19 -32.23 -9.02
C ILE A 376 15.88 -33.33 -8.00
N ALA A 377 16.54 -34.49 -8.10
CA ALA A 377 16.39 -35.61 -7.16
C ALA A 377 17.00 -35.38 -5.76
N CYS A 378 17.76 -34.29 -5.56
CA CYS A 378 18.42 -34.00 -4.29
C CYS A 378 17.51 -33.21 -3.32
N PHE A 379 17.33 -33.73 -2.10
CA PHE A 379 16.61 -33.06 -1.00
C PHE A 379 17.51 -32.71 0.19
N HIS A 380 18.48 -33.57 0.52
CA HIS A 380 19.42 -33.32 1.62
C HIS A 380 20.59 -32.44 1.16
N LEU A 381 20.98 -31.47 1.99
CA LEU A 381 22.04 -30.51 1.70
C LEU A 381 23.40 -31.17 1.38
N SER A 382 23.71 -32.33 1.96
CA SER A 382 24.88 -33.14 1.60
C SER A 382 24.88 -33.57 0.13
N ASN A 383 23.73 -33.97 -0.39
CA ASN A 383 23.58 -34.48 -1.76
C ASN A 383 23.58 -33.30 -2.74
N ILE A 384 22.91 -32.20 -2.37
CA ILE A 384 22.91 -30.93 -3.09
C ILE A 384 24.35 -30.41 -3.27
N LEU A 385 25.15 -30.35 -2.20
CA LEU A 385 26.55 -29.91 -2.27
C LEU A 385 27.43 -30.89 -3.08
N SER A 386 27.17 -32.19 -3.00
CA SER A 386 27.88 -33.21 -3.80
C SER A 386 27.60 -33.01 -5.31
N GLN A 387 26.36 -32.73 -5.69
CA GLN A 387 25.99 -32.43 -7.07
C GLN A 387 26.44 -31.04 -7.52
N ALA A 388 26.47 -30.07 -6.62
CA ALA A 388 27.04 -28.75 -6.87
C ALA A 388 28.53 -28.82 -7.23
N LYS A 389 29.28 -29.82 -6.71
CA LYS A 389 30.69 -30.06 -7.08
C LYS A 389 30.84 -30.55 -8.52
N VAL A 390 29.97 -31.46 -8.96
CA VAL A 390 29.93 -31.95 -10.36
C VAL A 390 29.59 -30.80 -11.30
N MET A 391 28.62 -29.97 -10.93
CA MET A 391 28.27 -28.74 -11.66
C MET A 391 29.45 -27.74 -11.68
N ALA A 392 30.08 -27.49 -10.54
CA ALA A 392 31.17 -26.53 -10.42
C ALA A 392 32.34 -26.88 -11.34
N ALA A 393 32.66 -28.18 -11.50
CA ALA A 393 33.68 -28.62 -12.45
C ALA A 393 33.42 -28.12 -13.89
N LYS A 394 32.15 -28.05 -14.32
CA LYS A 394 31.71 -27.57 -15.65
C LYS A 394 31.72 -26.04 -15.82
N LEU A 395 31.85 -25.26 -14.75
CA LEU A 395 31.85 -23.79 -14.84
C LEU A 395 33.05 -23.28 -15.67
N THR A 396 32.76 -22.46 -16.69
CA THR A 396 33.72 -21.79 -17.57
C THR A 396 34.27 -20.47 -17.01
N ARG A 397 33.57 -19.89 -16.03
CA ARG A 397 33.86 -18.61 -15.36
C ARG A 397 33.48 -18.71 -13.87
N PRO A 398 34.05 -17.90 -12.97
CA PRO A 398 33.74 -17.97 -11.55
C PRO A 398 32.26 -17.70 -11.26
N LEU A 399 31.71 -18.43 -10.29
CA LEU A 399 30.37 -18.27 -9.76
C LEU A 399 30.41 -17.54 -8.41
N PHE A 400 29.65 -16.47 -8.28
CA PHE A 400 29.43 -15.75 -7.04
C PHE A 400 28.01 -16.00 -6.53
N ILE A 401 27.91 -16.50 -5.29
CA ILE A 401 26.64 -16.71 -4.60
C ILE A 401 26.55 -15.67 -3.49
N LEU A 402 25.59 -14.76 -3.62
CA LEU A 402 25.36 -13.67 -2.68
C LEU A 402 24.09 -13.98 -1.87
N ILE A 403 24.20 -14.07 -0.55
CA ILE A 403 23.04 -14.33 0.33
C ILE A 403 22.91 -13.23 1.38
N ASP A 404 21.76 -12.55 1.37
CA ASP A 404 21.40 -11.56 2.39
C ASP A 404 20.72 -12.16 3.62
N ASP A 405 20.87 -11.47 4.74
CA ASP A 405 20.34 -11.81 6.06
C ASP A 405 20.52 -13.30 6.44
N ILE A 406 21.70 -13.86 6.17
CA ILE A 406 21.98 -15.30 6.34
C ILE A 406 21.75 -15.85 7.76
N HIS A 407 21.74 -14.98 8.77
CA HIS A 407 21.38 -15.32 10.14
C HIS A 407 19.91 -15.78 10.31
N LEU A 408 19.04 -15.54 9.32
CA LEU A 408 17.67 -16.03 9.27
C LEU A 408 17.54 -17.45 8.68
N LEU A 409 18.59 -17.97 8.02
CA LEU A 409 18.56 -19.30 7.41
C LEU A 409 18.52 -20.40 8.49
N LYS A 410 17.45 -21.19 8.46
CA LYS A 410 17.26 -22.40 9.24
C LYS A 410 18.07 -23.52 8.60
N PHE A 411 19.09 -23.97 9.32
CA PHE A 411 19.82 -25.18 8.98
C PHE A 411 19.21 -26.39 9.71
N GLY A 412 19.08 -27.51 9.02
CA GLY A 412 18.72 -28.78 9.64
C GLY A 412 19.78 -29.28 10.63
N ARG A 413 19.49 -30.38 11.34
CA ARG A 413 20.34 -30.98 12.40
C ARG A 413 21.74 -31.46 11.96
N VAL A 414 22.22 -31.14 10.76
CA VAL A 414 23.42 -31.72 10.11
C VAL A 414 24.46 -30.64 9.72
N LEU A 415 24.54 -29.55 10.49
CA LEU A 415 25.51 -28.46 10.28
C LEU A 415 26.98 -28.90 10.35
N SER A 416 27.31 -29.83 11.23
CA SER A 416 28.70 -30.21 11.58
C SER A 416 29.46 -31.02 10.52
N ARG A 417 28.98 -31.08 9.27
CA ARG A 417 29.57 -31.88 8.18
C ARG A 417 29.70 -31.13 6.85
N MET A 418 29.40 -29.83 6.81
CA MET A 418 29.37 -29.07 5.55
C MET A 418 30.73 -28.49 5.13
N ASP A 419 31.67 -28.30 6.06
CA ASP A 419 32.98 -27.68 5.80
C ASP A 419 33.73 -28.32 4.63
N LYS A 420 33.80 -29.66 4.60
CA LYS A 420 34.54 -30.37 3.54
C LYS A 420 33.87 -30.23 2.17
N PRO A 421 32.56 -30.54 1.98
CA PRO A 421 31.88 -30.25 0.72
C PRO A 421 31.99 -28.80 0.24
N ILE A 422 31.91 -27.82 1.15
CA ILE A 422 32.01 -26.40 0.78
C ILE A 422 33.43 -26.04 0.35
N ASN A 423 34.47 -26.49 1.06
CA ASN A 423 35.87 -26.28 0.67
C ASN A 423 36.18 -26.84 -0.74
N GLU A 424 35.53 -27.94 -1.14
CA GLU A 424 35.68 -28.52 -2.48
C GLU A 424 34.99 -27.69 -3.60
N LEU A 425 34.11 -26.74 -3.25
CA LEU A 425 33.47 -25.79 -4.19
C LEU A 425 34.27 -24.48 -4.36
N LEU A 426 34.99 -24.04 -3.31
CA LEU A 426 35.69 -22.76 -3.28
C LEU A 426 36.63 -22.46 -4.47
N PRO A 427 37.28 -23.42 -5.14
CA PRO A 427 38.12 -23.14 -6.32
C PRO A 427 37.39 -22.50 -7.51
N LYS A 428 36.06 -22.62 -7.58
CA LYS A 428 35.23 -22.03 -8.67
C LYS A 428 33.98 -21.28 -8.18
N VAL A 429 33.63 -21.40 -6.90
CA VAL A 429 32.43 -20.83 -6.29
C VAL A 429 32.80 -19.96 -5.09
N THR A 430 32.58 -18.65 -5.20
CA THR A 430 32.76 -17.70 -4.11
C THR A 430 31.43 -17.44 -3.42
N PHE A 431 31.37 -17.68 -2.12
CA PHE A 431 30.22 -17.33 -1.29
C PHE A 431 30.46 -15.98 -0.63
N VAL A 432 29.50 -15.06 -0.74
CA VAL A 432 29.51 -13.77 -0.03
C VAL A 432 28.22 -13.66 0.76
N PHE A 433 28.38 -13.51 2.07
CA PHE A 433 27.26 -13.57 3.01
C PHE A 433 27.14 -12.27 3.79
N PHE A 434 25.91 -11.81 3.90
CA PHE A 434 25.56 -10.57 4.57
C PHE A 434 24.72 -10.89 5.81
N SER A 435 25.10 -10.30 6.95
CA SER A 435 24.50 -10.62 8.25
C SER A 435 24.47 -9.41 9.17
N ASN A 436 23.31 -9.14 9.75
CA ASN A 436 23.13 -8.20 10.86
C ASN A 436 23.56 -8.80 12.22
N SER A 437 23.98 -10.07 12.26
CA SER A 437 24.49 -10.76 13.45
C SER A 437 25.99 -11.05 13.31
N PRO A 438 26.80 -10.82 14.37
CA PRO A 438 28.23 -11.17 14.38
C PRO A 438 28.48 -12.68 14.52
N ASN A 439 27.43 -13.49 14.72
CA ASN A 439 27.54 -14.94 14.84
C ASN A 439 27.93 -15.55 13.50
N LEU A 440 29.16 -16.06 13.41
CA LEU A 440 29.65 -16.81 12.25
C LEU A 440 28.84 -18.10 12.03
N LEU A 441 28.63 -18.44 10.76
CA LEU A 441 27.91 -19.64 10.36
C LEU A 441 28.70 -20.90 10.73
N THR A 442 28.22 -21.64 11.72
CA THR A 442 28.79 -22.93 12.12
C THR A 442 28.71 -23.92 10.96
N GLY A 443 29.84 -24.51 10.55
CA GLY A 443 29.92 -25.46 9.44
C GLY A 443 30.21 -24.84 8.08
N PHE A 444 30.58 -23.55 8.03
CA PHE A 444 31.28 -22.99 6.88
C PHE A 444 32.78 -22.86 7.19
N PRO A 445 33.66 -23.04 6.18
CA PRO A 445 35.10 -22.81 6.37
C PRO A 445 35.40 -21.37 6.75
N LYS A 446 36.58 -21.16 7.34
CA LYS A 446 37.02 -19.86 7.90
C LYS A 446 36.90 -18.75 6.84
N ALA A 447 35.88 -17.90 7.01
CA ALA A 447 35.62 -16.76 6.15
C ALA A 447 36.48 -15.55 6.53
N GLU A 448 36.68 -14.66 5.57
CA GLU A 448 37.13 -13.29 5.84
C GLU A 448 35.94 -12.46 6.32
N LEU A 449 36.05 -11.91 7.53
CA LEU A 449 35.01 -11.06 8.12
C LEU A 449 35.32 -9.59 7.78
N VAL A 450 34.46 -8.97 6.98
CA VAL A 450 34.50 -7.53 6.70
C VAL A 450 33.44 -6.84 7.55
N GLU A 451 33.87 -6.13 8.61
CA GLU A 451 32.95 -5.33 9.43
C GLU A 451 32.59 -4.00 8.76
N LEU A 452 31.31 -3.65 8.85
CA LEU A 452 30.69 -2.62 8.02
C LEU A 452 30.18 -1.49 8.91
N GLY A 453 31.02 -0.46 9.05
CA GLY A 453 30.69 0.73 9.81
C GLY A 453 29.41 1.41 9.30
N LEU A 454 28.61 1.92 10.24
CA LEU A 454 27.42 2.72 9.95
C LEU A 454 27.79 3.97 9.12
N PRO A 455 26.93 4.43 8.21
CA PRO A 455 27.14 5.70 7.49
C PRO A 455 27.20 6.88 8.47
N THR A 456 28.12 7.81 8.26
CA THR A 456 28.15 9.05 9.04
C THR A 456 26.99 9.98 8.66
N SER A 457 26.63 10.95 9.52
CA SER A 457 25.49 11.85 9.26
C SER A 457 25.60 12.63 7.93
N GLU A 458 26.80 13.07 7.55
CA GLU A 458 26.99 13.72 6.23
C GLU A 458 26.94 12.71 5.07
N GLN A 459 27.37 11.45 5.26
CA GLN A 459 27.19 10.40 4.25
C GLN A 459 25.70 10.04 4.05
N MET A 460 24.93 9.98 5.13
CA MET A 460 23.47 9.79 5.06
C MET A 460 22.80 10.95 4.32
N LEU A 461 23.19 12.19 4.64
CA LEU A 461 22.71 13.40 3.97
C LEU A 461 22.96 13.36 2.44
N GLU A 462 24.15 12.94 1.99
CA GLU A 462 24.44 12.79 0.55
C GLU A 462 23.63 11.67 -0.11
N ILE A 463 23.37 10.55 0.59
CA ILE A 463 22.48 9.48 0.08
C ILE A 463 21.06 10.02 -0.09
N VAL A 464 20.53 10.72 0.90
CA VAL A 464 19.17 11.32 0.88
C VAL A 464 19.06 12.37 -0.23
N LYS A 465 20.08 13.22 -0.44
CA LYS A 465 20.14 14.15 -1.57
C LYS A 465 20.11 13.44 -2.92
N ALA A 466 20.92 12.39 -3.10
CA ALA A 466 20.97 11.62 -4.34
C ALA A 466 19.63 10.92 -4.63
N GLN A 467 18.94 10.42 -3.61
CA GLN A 467 17.58 9.87 -3.74
C GLN A 467 16.54 10.93 -4.15
N CYS A 468 16.66 12.17 -3.66
CA CYS A 468 15.78 13.27 -4.06
C CYS A 468 16.00 13.68 -5.52
N GLN A 469 17.26 13.83 -5.93
CA GLN A 469 17.64 14.16 -7.31
C GLN A 469 17.09 13.15 -8.32
N GLN A 470 17.15 11.84 -8.01
CA GLN A 470 16.54 10.77 -8.84
C GLN A 470 15.03 10.92 -9.06
N LYS A 471 14.33 11.62 -8.15
CA LYS A 471 12.88 11.85 -8.23
C LYS A 471 12.54 13.24 -8.78
N ASN A 472 13.50 13.95 -9.37
CA ASN A 472 13.38 15.35 -9.79
C ASN A 472 12.88 16.27 -8.66
N ARG A 473 13.30 15.97 -7.42
CA ARG A 473 13.02 16.79 -6.23
C ARG A 473 14.31 17.45 -5.74
N LYS A 474 14.26 18.74 -5.48
CA LYS A 474 15.34 19.47 -4.80
C LYS A 474 14.90 19.82 -3.38
N LEU A 475 15.85 19.74 -2.45
CA LEU A 475 15.65 20.16 -1.08
C LEU A 475 16.19 21.58 -0.92
N GLY A 476 15.40 22.46 -0.29
CA GLY A 476 15.84 23.81 0.05
C GLY A 476 16.98 23.80 1.08
N SER A 477 17.70 24.92 1.18
CA SER A 477 18.76 25.14 2.19
C SER A 477 18.29 24.77 3.60
N ASP A 478 17.06 25.15 3.92
CA ASP A 478 16.51 25.10 5.27
C ASP A 478 16.09 23.66 5.62
N GLN A 479 15.50 22.95 4.65
CA GLN A 479 15.19 21.52 4.75
C GLN A 479 16.47 20.68 4.93
N LEU A 480 17.54 21.00 4.18
CA LEU A 480 18.85 20.38 4.34
C LEU A 480 19.50 20.72 5.69
N GLY A 481 19.28 21.93 6.21
CA GLY A 481 19.70 22.35 7.54
C GLY A 481 19.03 21.53 8.65
N ILE A 482 17.70 21.41 8.60
CA ILE A 482 16.90 20.61 9.55
C ILE A 482 17.32 19.14 9.51
N LEU A 483 17.37 18.53 8.32
CA LEU A 483 17.73 17.11 8.19
C LEU A 483 19.17 16.84 8.64
N ARG A 484 20.12 17.74 8.37
CA ARG A 484 21.49 17.65 8.92
C ARG A 484 21.53 17.76 10.45
N GLN A 485 20.67 18.59 11.05
CA GLN A 485 20.60 18.73 12.51
C GLN A 485 20.01 17.47 13.16
N GLN A 486 18.91 16.95 12.63
CA GLN A 486 18.28 15.73 13.16
C GLN A 486 19.21 14.52 13.07
N LEU A 487 19.86 14.29 11.92
CA LEU A 487 20.85 13.21 11.75
C LEU A 487 22.09 13.29 12.64
N LYS A 488 22.33 14.42 13.32
CA LYS A 488 23.38 14.56 14.35
C LYS A 488 22.87 14.31 15.76
N LEU A 489 21.57 14.50 16.01
CA LEU A 489 20.93 14.29 17.30
C LEU A 489 20.47 12.84 17.50
N SER A 490 20.00 12.17 16.44
CA SER A 490 19.34 10.87 16.53
C SER A 490 20.27 9.64 16.47
N ASN A 491 21.59 9.81 16.36
CA ASN A 491 22.53 8.74 15.96
C ASN A 491 21.99 7.92 14.77
N GLY A 492 21.37 8.63 13.82
CA GLY A 492 20.32 8.08 12.97
C GLY A 492 20.74 6.88 12.11
N THR A 493 19.78 6.00 11.83
CA THR A 493 19.90 5.06 10.72
C THR A 493 19.42 5.72 9.43
N LEU A 494 19.84 5.21 8.26
CA LEU A 494 19.39 5.72 6.96
C LEU A 494 17.85 5.67 6.82
N ILE A 495 17.18 4.75 7.52
CA ILE A 495 15.72 4.63 7.53
C ILE A 495 15.08 5.82 8.23
N LEU A 496 15.64 6.27 9.36
CA LEU A 496 15.19 7.50 10.01
C LEU A 496 15.39 8.69 9.05
N ALA A 497 16.55 8.80 8.40
CA ALA A 497 16.81 9.84 7.40
C ALA A 497 15.75 9.87 6.26
N GLU A 498 15.28 8.71 5.80
CA GLU A 498 14.22 8.60 4.79
C GLU A 498 12.83 8.97 5.33
N ILE A 499 12.53 8.68 6.60
CA ILE A 499 11.27 9.07 7.27
C ILE A 499 11.24 10.58 7.51
N GLU A 500 12.32 11.13 8.07
CA GLU A 500 12.50 12.56 8.32
C GLU A 500 12.36 13.37 7.02
N LEU A 501 12.95 12.87 5.92
CA LEU A 501 12.77 13.43 4.58
C LEU A 501 11.29 13.43 4.14
N GLU A 502 10.59 12.30 4.29
CA GLU A 502 9.19 12.18 3.87
C GLU A 502 8.29 13.15 4.65
N GLU A 503 8.57 13.36 5.94
CA GLU A 503 7.83 14.30 6.78
C GLU A 503 8.06 15.75 6.37
N LEU A 504 9.33 16.15 6.15
CA LEU A 504 9.69 17.47 5.62
C LEU A 504 9.06 17.76 4.26
N LEU A 505 9.01 16.76 3.37
CA LEU A 505 8.35 16.88 2.06
C LEU A 505 6.82 16.89 2.14
N SER A 506 6.23 16.33 3.20
CA SER A 506 4.77 16.32 3.40
C SER A 506 4.22 17.57 4.13
N GLY A 507 5.08 18.54 4.46
CA GLY A 507 4.66 19.81 5.10
C GLY A 507 4.15 19.66 6.53
N GLN A 508 4.44 18.53 7.19
CA GLN A 508 4.02 18.24 8.56
C GLN A 508 4.79 19.11 9.57
N THR A 509 4.09 19.57 10.61
CA THR A 509 4.66 20.41 11.66
C THR A 509 5.41 19.56 12.67
N GLY A 510 6.72 19.41 12.45
CA GLY A 510 7.60 18.60 13.28
C GLY A 510 8.08 17.36 12.54
N VAL A 511 9.31 16.95 12.86
CA VAL A 511 9.99 15.79 12.28
C VAL A 511 10.10 14.73 13.38
N SER A 512 9.65 13.51 13.10
CA SER A 512 9.71 12.37 14.02
C SER A 512 11.15 11.85 14.08
N ALA A 513 11.83 12.11 15.19
CA ALA A 513 13.22 11.68 15.42
C ALA A 513 13.35 10.16 15.70
N SER A 514 12.25 9.39 15.64
CA SER A 514 12.25 7.94 15.89
C SER A 514 11.06 7.24 15.23
N VAL A 515 11.20 5.92 15.00
CA VAL A 515 10.09 5.05 14.54
C VAL A 515 8.91 5.10 15.52
N ASP A 516 9.18 5.20 16.83
CA ASP A 516 8.14 5.26 17.85
C ASP A 516 7.32 6.56 17.79
N ALA A 517 7.99 7.71 17.59
CA ALA A 517 7.33 8.98 17.36
C ALA A 517 6.52 8.97 16.05
N ARG A 518 7.02 8.32 15.00
CA ARG A 518 6.26 8.12 13.76
C ARG A 518 5.02 7.27 13.99
N LEU A 519 5.11 6.16 14.74
CA LEU A 519 3.96 5.33 15.09
C LEU A 519 2.92 6.12 15.89
N ALA A 520 3.33 6.96 16.85
CA ALA A 520 2.43 7.83 17.61
C ALA A 520 1.69 8.84 16.71
N LEU A 521 2.35 9.41 15.69
CA LEU A 521 1.69 10.27 14.69
C LEU A 521 0.69 9.51 13.80
N ILE A 522 0.95 8.23 13.50
CA ILE A 522 0.04 7.38 12.73
C ILE A 522 -1.16 6.96 13.58
N GLU A 523 -0.94 6.62 14.86
CA GLU A 523 -1.99 6.32 15.85
C GLU A 523 -2.95 7.49 16.08
N LEU A 524 -2.42 8.73 16.10
CA LEU A 524 -3.23 9.93 16.26
C LEU A 524 -4.26 10.10 15.13
N ARG A 525 -3.91 9.69 13.90
CA ARG A 525 -4.74 9.75 12.69
C ARG A 525 -5.65 8.53 12.56
N CYS A 526 -5.04 7.34 12.51
CA CYS A 526 -5.75 6.11 12.16
C CYS A 526 -6.48 5.45 13.34
N GLY A 527 -6.27 5.93 14.56
CA GLY A 527 -6.73 5.30 15.81
C GLY A 527 -5.77 4.22 16.33
N VAL A 528 -5.50 4.26 17.64
CA VAL A 528 -4.50 3.40 18.30
C VAL A 528 -4.74 1.91 18.05
N GLU A 529 -5.97 1.43 18.19
CA GLU A 529 -6.28 0.00 18.04
C GLU A 529 -6.16 -0.50 16.60
N ASN A 530 -6.44 0.34 15.60
CA ASN A 530 -6.25 -0.01 14.19
C ASN A 530 -4.75 -0.16 13.86
N VAL A 531 -3.93 0.80 14.32
CA VAL A 531 -2.47 0.72 14.13
C VAL A 531 -1.89 -0.47 14.89
N ARG A 532 -2.28 -0.67 16.15
CA ARG A 532 -1.86 -1.82 16.96
C ARG A 532 -2.21 -3.15 16.28
N THR A 533 -3.47 -3.34 15.87
CA THR A 533 -3.93 -4.60 15.26
C THR A 533 -3.15 -4.93 14.00
N LEU A 534 -3.01 -3.97 13.09
CA LEU A 534 -2.22 -4.15 11.86
C LEU A 534 -0.76 -4.50 12.18
N CYS A 535 -0.14 -3.72 13.05
CA CYS A 535 1.25 -3.92 13.46
C CYS A 535 1.50 -5.28 14.11
N GLN A 536 0.56 -5.75 14.94
CA GLN A 536 0.61 -7.06 15.59
C GLN A 536 0.50 -8.20 14.56
N LEU A 537 -0.45 -8.13 13.63
CA LEU A 537 -0.59 -9.09 12.53
C LEU A 537 0.69 -9.15 11.68
N MET A 538 1.22 -7.99 11.27
CA MET A 538 2.48 -7.91 10.51
C MET A 538 3.71 -8.43 11.28
N CYS A 539 3.71 -8.40 12.61
CA CYS A 539 4.78 -9.00 13.41
C CYS A 539 4.72 -10.53 13.50
N CYS A 540 3.53 -11.10 13.24
CA CYS A 540 3.24 -12.54 13.27
C CYS A 540 3.30 -13.17 11.87
N ALA A 541 3.23 -12.37 10.80
CA ALA A 541 3.40 -12.78 9.40
C ALA A 541 4.85 -12.53 8.90
N PRO A 542 5.81 -13.45 9.11
CA PRO A 542 7.24 -13.22 8.79
C PRO A 542 7.53 -13.04 7.30
N PHE A 543 6.69 -13.59 6.42
CA PHE A 543 6.81 -13.51 4.96
C PHE A 543 6.01 -12.33 4.37
N GLY A 544 5.52 -11.45 5.24
CA GLY A 544 4.56 -10.42 4.90
C GLY A 544 3.13 -10.94 4.92
N ILE A 545 2.20 -9.99 4.82
CA ILE A 545 0.75 -10.22 4.83
C ILE A 545 0.14 -9.64 3.56
N SER A 546 -0.82 -10.34 2.94
CA SER A 546 -1.64 -9.81 1.85
C SER A 546 -2.75 -8.89 2.39
N ALA A 547 -3.45 -8.18 1.51
CA ALA A 547 -4.57 -7.35 1.94
C ALA A 547 -5.77 -8.19 2.41
N LEU A 548 -5.98 -9.39 1.86
CA LEU A 548 -7.05 -10.28 2.30
C LEU A 548 -6.79 -10.81 3.71
N GLU A 549 -5.61 -11.38 3.96
CA GLU A 549 -5.20 -11.86 5.30
C GLU A 549 -5.24 -10.73 6.34
N LEU A 550 -4.86 -9.51 5.93
CA LEU A 550 -4.97 -8.32 6.77
C LEU A 550 -6.43 -7.97 7.11
N MET A 551 -7.33 -7.97 6.13
CA MET A 551 -8.76 -7.68 6.34
C MET A 551 -9.42 -8.76 7.21
N ASP A 552 -9.10 -10.03 6.98
CA ASP A 552 -9.62 -11.14 7.79
C ASP A 552 -9.04 -11.16 9.20
N GLY A 553 -7.74 -10.88 9.37
CA GLY A 553 -7.12 -10.73 10.68
C GLY A 553 -7.75 -9.60 11.51
N PHE A 554 -8.11 -8.46 10.88
CA PHE A 554 -8.87 -7.39 11.55
C PHE A 554 -10.26 -7.86 12.02
N ARG A 555 -11.02 -8.56 11.16
CA ARG A 555 -12.34 -9.12 11.49
C ARG A 555 -12.26 -10.13 12.64
N LEU A 556 -11.30 -11.06 12.58
CA LEU A 556 -11.05 -12.07 13.61
C LEU A 556 -10.61 -11.44 14.93
N ARG A 557 -9.75 -10.42 14.89
CA ARG A 557 -9.28 -9.72 16.10
C ARG A 557 -10.42 -9.02 16.84
N LYS A 558 -11.33 -8.33 16.12
CA LYS A 558 -12.52 -7.71 16.74
C LYS A 558 -13.44 -8.75 17.37
N ARG A 559 -13.67 -9.88 16.69
CA ARG A 559 -14.43 -11.02 17.22
C ARG A 559 -13.80 -11.60 18.50
N GLN A 560 -12.47 -11.78 18.54
CA GLN A 560 -11.76 -12.23 19.74
C GLN A 560 -11.84 -11.22 20.90
N ALA A 561 -11.91 -9.92 20.62
CA ALA A 561 -12.05 -8.88 21.65
C ALA A 561 -13.44 -8.85 22.31
N GLY A 562 -14.36 -9.75 21.95
CA GLY A 562 -15.73 -9.79 22.47
C GLY A 562 -16.61 -8.65 21.96
N MET A 563 -16.12 -7.86 21.00
CA MET A 563 -16.95 -6.89 20.28
C MET A 563 -17.98 -7.67 19.45
N ALA A 564 -19.22 -7.18 19.42
CA ALA A 564 -20.19 -7.68 18.46
C ALA A 564 -19.62 -7.49 17.05
N PHE A 565 -19.81 -8.49 16.18
CA PHE A 565 -19.43 -8.33 14.77
C PHE A 565 -20.41 -7.35 14.13
N GLU A 566 -20.02 -6.08 14.08
CA GLU A 566 -20.77 -5.07 13.34
C GLU A 566 -20.49 -5.28 11.85
N GLN A 567 -21.55 -5.33 11.03
CA GLN A 567 -21.44 -5.66 9.60
C GLN A 567 -20.64 -4.62 8.79
N GLU A 568 -20.27 -3.50 9.41
CA GLU A 568 -19.35 -2.47 8.91
C GLU A 568 -17.91 -3.01 8.77
N ASP A 569 -17.48 -3.98 9.59
CA ASP A 569 -16.13 -4.54 9.52
C ASP A 569 -15.78 -5.29 8.23
N VAL A 570 -16.78 -5.63 7.41
CA VAL A 570 -16.57 -6.37 6.16
C VAL A 570 -15.87 -5.51 5.11
N LEU A 571 -16.12 -4.21 5.05
CA LEU A 571 -15.65 -3.33 3.96
C LEU A 571 -14.73 -2.18 4.43
N SER A 572 -14.36 -2.15 5.70
CA SER A 572 -13.63 -1.05 6.32
C SER A 572 -12.31 -0.71 5.62
N THR A 573 -12.09 0.57 5.29
CA THR A 573 -10.81 1.07 4.75
C THR A 573 -9.72 1.22 5.81
N ALA A 574 -10.01 1.02 7.11
CA ALA A 574 -9.05 1.27 8.20
C ALA A 574 -7.69 0.56 8.03
N PRO A 575 -7.60 -0.72 7.62
CA PRO A 575 -6.31 -1.39 7.43
C PRO A 575 -5.50 -0.77 6.28
N LEU A 576 -6.16 -0.40 5.18
CA LEU A 576 -5.54 0.25 4.01
C LEU A 576 -5.04 1.67 4.33
N ILE A 577 -5.78 2.42 5.15
CA ILE A 577 -5.37 3.73 5.67
C ILE A 577 -4.08 3.60 6.49
N VAL A 578 -4.02 2.63 7.41
CA VAL A 578 -2.82 2.38 8.23
C VAL A 578 -1.62 1.96 7.35
N LEU A 579 -1.80 1.03 6.39
CA LEU A 579 -0.73 0.65 5.44
C LEU A 579 -0.17 1.88 4.69
N LYS A 580 -1.05 2.76 4.21
CA LYS A 580 -0.68 4.00 3.51
C LYS A 580 0.15 4.93 4.41
N HIS A 581 -0.21 5.08 5.68
CA HIS A 581 0.48 5.97 6.61
C HIS A 581 1.80 5.42 7.16
N LEU A 582 1.91 4.09 7.29
CA LEU A 582 3.18 3.41 7.57
C LEU A 582 4.19 3.62 6.43
N GLY A 583 3.74 3.60 5.18
CA GLY A 583 4.50 4.09 4.03
C GLY A 583 5.90 3.49 3.93
N ARG A 584 6.94 4.31 4.12
CA ARG A 584 8.36 3.91 4.03
C ARG A 584 8.85 2.96 5.12
N LEU A 585 8.08 2.76 6.20
CA LEU A 585 8.31 1.72 7.20
C LEU A 585 8.07 0.31 6.63
N LEU A 586 7.30 0.22 5.54
CA LEU A 586 6.95 -1.03 4.88
C LEU A 586 7.75 -1.23 3.59
N LEU A 587 7.93 -2.50 3.27
CA LEU A 587 8.37 -3.02 1.99
C LEU A 587 7.17 -3.72 1.34
N ASN A 588 7.06 -3.60 0.03
CA ASN A 588 6.05 -4.28 -0.77
C ASN A 588 6.74 -5.26 -1.73
N ILE A 589 6.35 -6.52 -1.68
CA ILE A 589 6.87 -7.57 -2.56
C ILE A 589 5.73 -8.26 -3.30
N VAL A 590 6.06 -8.93 -4.40
CA VAL A 590 5.09 -9.73 -5.17
C VAL A 590 5.59 -11.17 -5.22
N VAL A 591 4.86 -12.08 -4.59
CA VAL A 591 5.14 -13.52 -4.50
C VAL A 591 3.95 -14.25 -5.11
N ASP A 592 4.20 -15.13 -6.08
CA ASP A 592 3.16 -15.86 -6.84
C ASP A 592 1.99 -15.00 -7.35
N GLY A 593 2.31 -13.77 -7.78
CA GLY A 593 1.33 -12.80 -8.28
C GLY A 593 0.61 -11.99 -7.19
N ARG A 594 0.63 -12.46 -5.94
CA ARG A 594 0.02 -11.80 -4.78
C ARG A 594 0.94 -10.71 -4.23
N ARG A 595 0.34 -9.61 -3.77
CA ARG A 595 1.04 -8.48 -3.16
C ARG A 595 1.12 -8.68 -1.65
N LEU A 596 2.35 -8.71 -1.11
CA LEU A 596 2.59 -8.85 0.33
C LEU A 596 3.25 -7.58 0.88
N TRP A 597 2.86 -7.21 2.10
CA TRP A 597 3.45 -6.11 2.88
C TRP A 597 4.21 -6.67 4.08
N MET A 598 5.45 -6.22 4.27
CA MET A 598 6.31 -6.58 5.40
C MET A 598 7.06 -5.35 5.93
N PHE A 599 7.61 -5.42 7.14
CA PHE A 599 8.47 -4.35 7.64
C PHE A 599 9.74 -4.26 6.82
N ARG A 600 10.10 -3.06 6.36
CA ARG A 600 11.27 -2.83 5.50
C ARG A 600 12.61 -3.11 6.18
N HIS A 601 12.63 -3.18 7.51
CA HIS A 601 13.84 -3.44 8.28
C HIS A 601 13.52 -4.05 9.65
N SER A 602 14.42 -4.89 10.15
CA SER A 602 14.33 -5.54 11.46
C SER A 602 14.13 -4.56 12.62
N VAL A 603 14.81 -3.41 12.60
CA VAL A 603 14.64 -2.32 13.59
C VAL A 603 13.20 -1.80 13.67
N VAL A 604 12.49 -1.70 12.54
CA VAL A 604 11.07 -1.29 12.54
C VAL A 604 10.24 -2.39 13.21
N GLY A 605 10.42 -3.65 12.80
CA GLY A 605 9.74 -4.78 13.44
C GLY A 605 10.04 -4.93 14.93
N GLN A 606 11.25 -4.61 15.37
CA GLN A 606 11.63 -4.60 16.80
C GLN A 606 10.96 -3.46 17.58
N ALA A 607 10.96 -2.24 17.05
CA ALA A 607 10.27 -1.10 17.68
C ALA A 607 8.76 -1.36 17.79
N VAL A 608 8.16 -1.88 16.71
CA VAL A 608 6.75 -2.30 16.68
C VAL A 608 6.48 -3.41 17.71
N ARG A 609 7.36 -4.42 17.81
CA ARG A 609 7.23 -5.49 18.81
C ARG A 609 7.29 -4.95 20.24
N GLN A 610 8.24 -4.07 20.54
CA GLN A 610 8.40 -3.44 21.86
C GLN A 610 7.21 -2.54 22.22
N ARG A 611 6.59 -1.87 21.26
CA ARG A 611 5.44 -0.97 21.49
C ARG A 611 4.12 -1.72 21.68
N TYR A 612 3.90 -2.82 20.94
CA TYR A 612 2.59 -3.47 20.85
C TYR A 612 2.49 -4.89 21.41
N PHE A 613 3.59 -5.54 21.82
CA PHE A 613 3.52 -6.80 22.56
C PHE A 613 4.13 -6.62 23.95
N GLN A 614 3.27 -6.69 24.96
CA GLN A 614 3.61 -6.61 26.38
C GLN A 614 3.89 -8.00 26.96
N SER A 615 3.40 -9.08 26.32
CA SER A 615 3.66 -10.46 26.76
C SER A 615 3.79 -11.48 25.61
N ALA A 616 4.45 -12.60 25.90
CA ALA A 616 4.48 -13.76 25.01
C ALA A 616 3.09 -14.40 24.79
N GLY A 617 2.14 -14.17 25.71
CA GLY A 617 0.75 -14.62 25.57
C GLY A 617 0.02 -13.89 24.45
N GLU A 618 0.25 -12.59 24.29
CA GLU A 618 -0.31 -11.81 23.17
C GLU A 618 0.26 -12.25 21.82
N ILE A 619 1.55 -12.59 21.76
CA ILE A 619 2.16 -13.17 20.54
C ILE A 619 1.48 -14.49 20.20
N LYS A 620 1.22 -15.37 21.19
CA LYS A 620 0.52 -16.63 20.95
C LYS A 620 -0.91 -16.39 20.45
N LEU A 621 -1.67 -15.51 21.10
CA LEU A 621 -3.05 -15.19 20.72
C LEU A 621 -3.13 -14.57 19.31
N MET A 622 -2.14 -13.75 18.94
CA MET A 622 -2.07 -13.15 17.60
C MET A 622 -1.63 -14.15 16.51
N ASN A 623 -0.92 -15.23 16.87
CA ASN A 623 -0.65 -16.36 15.95
C ASN A 623 -1.85 -17.33 15.84
N GLU A 624 -2.89 -17.15 16.66
CA GLU A 624 -4.18 -17.87 16.56
C GLU A 624 -5.23 -17.07 15.77
N VAL A 625 -4.89 -15.82 15.37
CA VAL A 625 -5.62 -14.98 14.41
C VAL A 625 -5.07 -15.23 13.00
#